data_AF-A0A1G6GB06-F1
#
_entry.id   AF-A0A1G6GB06-F1
#
_cell.length_a   1.000
_cell.length_b   1.000
_cell.length_c   1.000
_cell.angle_alpha   90.00
_cell.angle_beta   90.00
_cell.angle_gamma   90.00
#
_symmetry.space_group_name_H-M   'P 1'
#
loop_
_entity.id
_entity.type
_entity.pdbx_description
1 polymer ?
#
loop_
_entity_poly.entity_id
_entity_poly.type
_entity_poly.pdbx_seq_one_letter_code
_entity_poly.pdbx_strand_id
1 'polypeptide(L)'
;MANPRLPGISENEQALLYAKLNEYNRGRASFKEVGVYLMVLPRPGKPNYSLWLYSPLPEKQSILYIHDLSPDINESLRMASTMFYYSKRCIILVDYNEKRMQSNGDDLIFFGKYRGHFLHEILKIDPAYLSWVAYKFIPKIPKQERFVKIAQAYHSIHLDIMIRKSREKRSSSRYLGELGEKLTDLKLKVTRVRLEDDPYKTRVNGTTPQFFVKQVLTLTDASGNLVTMSIPSKNPSAVSCTLSGIEHEYRLGDIIYVASAKVSRRYESYGSKYTRLSHVKFASLNV
;
A
#
# COMPACT_ATOMS: atom_id res chain seq x y z
N MET A 1 1.02 -10.27 29.77
CA MET A 1 -0.40 -10.37 29.37
C MET A 1 -0.69 -11.86 29.22
N ALA A 2 -1.79 -12.36 29.77
CA ALA A 2 -2.18 -13.75 29.57
C ALA A 2 -2.63 -13.95 28.12
N ASN A 3 -2.33 -15.11 27.54
CA ASN A 3 -2.79 -15.46 26.21
C ASN A 3 -4.31 -15.70 26.26
N PRO A 4 -5.10 -15.01 25.41
CA PRO A 4 -6.55 -15.20 25.40
C PRO A 4 -6.95 -16.60 24.92
N ARG A 5 -8.17 -17.04 25.25
CA ARG A 5 -8.71 -18.30 24.72
C ARG A 5 -9.19 -18.08 23.30
N LEU A 6 -8.78 -18.95 22.37
CA LEU A 6 -9.10 -18.80 20.96
C LEU A 6 -10.45 -19.48 20.66
N PRO A 7 -11.41 -18.78 20.01
CA PRO A 7 -12.72 -19.34 19.73
C PRO A 7 -12.61 -20.47 18.70
N GLY A 8 -13.21 -21.63 19.01
CA GLY A 8 -13.28 -22.75 18.07
C GLY A 8 -11.98 -23.52 17.86
N ILE A 9 -10.96 -23.33 18.71
CA ILE A 9 -9.67 -24.02 18.61
C ILE A 9 -9.46 -24.92 19.84
N SER A 10 -8.91 -26.12 19.62
CA SER A 10 -8.55 -27.03 20.72
C SER A 10 -7.36 -26.51 21.53
N GLU A 11 -7.22 -26.94 22.79
CA GLU A 11 -6.11 -26.47 23.64
C GLU A 11 -4.72 -26.84 23.07
N ASN A 12 -4.61 -28.00 22.42
CA ASN A 12 -3.37 -28.45 21.79
C ASN A 12 -2.99 -27.58 20.58
N GLU A 13 -3.96 -27.27 19.70
CA GLU A 13 -3.74 -26.37 18.56
C GLU A 13 -3.43 -24.95 19.02
N GLN A 14 -4.13 -24.48 20.07
CA GLN A 14 -3.87 -23.19 20.68
C GLN A 14 -2.44 -23.10 21.22
N ALA A 15 -1.96 -24.13 21.92
CA ALA A 15 -0.58 -24.19 22.42
C ALA A 15 0.44 -24.14 21.28
N LEU A 16 0.20 -24.88 20.19
CA LEU A 16 1.05 -24.89 19.00
C LEU A 16 1.10 -23.50 18.33
N LEU A 17 -0.04 -22.82 18.21
CA LEU A 17 -0.12 -21.48 17.64
C LEU A 17 0.65 -20.46 18.46
N TYR A 18 0.52 -20.50 19.79
CA TYR A 18 1.28 -19.61 20.67
C TYR A 18 2.78 -19.89 20.64
N ALA A 19 3.19 -21.16 20.53
CA ALA A 19 4.59 -21.52 20.36
C ALA A 19 5.18 -20.91 19.07
N LYS A 20 4.48 -21.05 17.93
CA LYS A 20 4.86 -20.44 16.65
C LYS A 20 4.91 -18.90 16.72
N LEU A 21 3.94 -18.28 17.39
CA LEU A 21 3.91 -16.83 17.57
C LEU A 21 5.07 -16.33 18.45
N ASN A 22 5.42 -17.07 19.50
CA ASN A 22 6.56 -16.76 20.36
C ASN A 22 7.89 -16.88 19.59
N GLU A 23 8.02 -17.91 18.74
CA GLU A 23 9.18 -18.06 17.86
C GLU A 23 9.29 -16.89 16.86
N TYR A 24 8.17 -16.51 16.23
CA TYR A 24 8.12 -15.35 15.34
C TYR A 24 8.52 -14.03 16.03
N ASN A 25 8.14 -13.88 17.31
CA ASN A 25 8.46 -12.70 18.12
C ASN A 25 9.88 -12.71 18.70
N ARG A 26 10.63 -13.81 18.57
CA ARG A 26 11.97 -13.95 19.14
C ARG A 26 12.93 -12.91 18.52
N GLY A 27 13.65 -12.18 19.37
CA GLY A 27 14.62 -11.16 18.94
C GLY A 27 14.01 -9.84 18.46
N ARG A 28 12.68 -9.67 18.56
CA ARG A 28 12.01 -8.40 18.28
C ARG A 28 12.05 -7.45 19.48
N ALA A 29 11.91 -6.17 19.22
CA ALA A 29 12.04 -5.13 20.24
C ALA A 29 10.83 -5.06 21.17
N SER A 30 11.05 -4.50 22.36
CA SER A 30 10.01 -4.36 23.38
C SER A 30 8.87 -3.47 22.91
N PHE A 31 7.64 -3.83 23.30
CA PHE A 31 6.45 -3.03 22.97
C PHE A 31 6.50 -1.61 23.56
N LYS A 32 7.29 -1.39 24.63
CA LYS A 32 7.48 -0.07 25.23
C LYS A 32 8.30 0.88 24.35
N GLU A 33 9.21 0.33 23.54
CA GLU A 33 10.14 1.11 22.73
C GLU A 33 9.54 1.41 21.35
N VAL A 34 9.12 0.37 20.64
CA VAL A 34 8.69 0.48 19.23
C VAL A 34 7.18 0.33 19.04
N GLY A 35 6.45 -0.07 20.07
CA GLY A 35 5.05 -0.48 19.97
C GLY A 35 4.88 -1.96 19.66
N VAL A 36 3.63 -2.42 19.55
CA VAL A 36 3.29 -3.81 19.25
C VAL A 36 2.05 -3.89 18.36
N TYR A 37 2.03 -4.84 17.44
CA TYR A 37 0.84 -5.15 16.67
C TYR A 37 -0.08 -6.04 17.49
N LEU A 38 -1.32 -5.61 17.63
CA LEU A 38 -2.36 -6.33 18.35
C LEU A 38 -3.29 -6.99 17.34
N MET A 39 -3.39 -8.31 17.38
CA MET A 39 -4.42 -9.05 16.70
C MET A 39 -5.57 -9.27 17.67
N VAL A 40 -6.67 -8.59 17.41
CA VAL A 40 -7.84 -8.57 18.29
C VAL A 40 -8.81 -9.65 17.86
N LEU A 41 -9.32 -10.43 18.83
CA LEU A 41 -10.27 -11.51 18.57
C LEU A 41 -11.63 -11.02 18.03
N PRO A 42 -12.35 -11.89 17.29
CA PRO A 42 -13.74 -11.67 16.91
C PRO A 42 -14.63 -11.39 18.13
N ARG A 43 -15.69 -10.62 17.92
CA ARG A 43 -16.67 -10.26 18.96
C ARG A 43 -18.10 -10.29 18.42
N PRO A 44 -19.13 -10.30 19.29
CA PRO A 44 -20.52 -10.19 18.84
C PRO A 44 -20.71 -8.99 17.90
N GLY A 45 -21.27 -9.23 16.71
CA GLY A 45 -21.46 -8.22 15.67
C GLY A 45 -20.21 -7.89 14.83
N LYS A 46 -19.03 -8.41 15.17
CA LYS A 46 -17.80 -8.32 14.34
C LYS A 46 -17.08 -9.67 14.27
N PRO A 47 -17.41 -10.52 13.27
CA PRO A 47 -16.92 -11.90 13.19
C PRO A 47 -15.43 -12.01 12.78
N ASN A 48 -14.82 -10.93 12.30
CA ASN A 48 -13.46 -10.96 11.80
C ASN A 48 -12.45 -10.64 12.91
N TYR A 49 -11.27 -11.24 12.85
CA TYR A 49 -10.12 -10.71 13.57
C TYR A 49 -9.80 -9.30 13.06
N SER A 50 -9.24 -8.44 13.91
CA SER A 50 -8.85 -7.09 13.49
C SER A 50 -7.44 -6.77 13.92
N LEU A 51 -6.75 -5.98 13.11
CA LEU A 51 -5.37 -5.58 13.34
C LEU A 51 -5.31 -4.15 13.88
N TRP A 52 -4.59 -3.98 14.97
CA TRP A 52 -4.37 -2.72 15.65
C TRP A 52 -2.88 -2.52 15.96
N LEU A 53 -2.48 -1.28 16.23
CA LEU A 53 -1.15 -0.92 16.70
C LEU A 53 -1.25 -0.30 18.09
N TYR A 54 -0.53 -0.85 19.05
CA TYR A 54 -0.14 -0.08 20.23
C TYR A 54 1.12 0.73 19.91
N SER A 55 1.05 2.06 20.06
CA SER A 55 2.18 2.97 19.89
C SER A 55 2.42 3.77 21.18
N PRO A 56 3.66 3.83 21.70
CA PRO A 56 3.97 4.64 22.87
C PRO A 56 3.87 6.16 22.60
N LEU A 57 3.86 6.58 21.32
CA LEU A 57 3.93 8.00 20.93
C LEU A 57 2.76 8.87 21.45
N PRO A 58 1.49 8.47 21.33
CA PRO A 58 0.36 9.35 21.67
C PRO A 58 0.14 9.53 23.17
N GLU A 59 0.88 8.80 24.03
CA GLU A 59 0.79 8.72 25.52
C GLU A 59 -0.59 8.31 26.08
N LYS A 60 -1.68 8.89 25.57
CA LYS A 60 -3.08 8.55 25.87
C LYS A 60 -3.74 7.89 24.66
N GLN A 61 -4.48 6.80 24.92
CA GLN A 61 -5.12 5.96 23.90
C GLN A 61 -4.16 5.58 22.78
N SER A 62 -3.14 4.85 23.19
CA SER A 62 -2.06 4.36 22.34
C SER A 62 -2.45 3.25 21.37
N ILE A 63 -3.69 2.75 21.39
CA ILE A 63 -4.14 1.63 20.57
C ILE A 63 -4.93 2.16 19.39
N LEU A 64 -4.41 1.95 18.18
CA LEU A 64 -4.90 2.52 16.93
C LEU A 64 -5.39 1.40 16.00
N TYR A 65 -6.57 1.55 15.42
CA TYR A 65 -7.12 0.60 14.47
C TYR A 65 -6.40 0.67 13.12
N ILE A 66 -6.19 -0.47 12.45
CA ILE A 66 -5.58 -0.49 11.11
C ILE A 66 -6.58 -1.00 10.08
N HIS A 67 -7.02 -2.25 10.23
CA HIS A 67 -8.02 -2.89 9.36
C HIS A 67 -8.51 -4.23 9.91
N ASP A 68 -9.65 -4.69 9.43
CA ASP A 68 -10.14 -6.04 9.65
C ASP A 68 -9.36 -7.07 8.81
N LEU A 69 -9.21 -8.27 9.36
CA LEU A 69 -8.57 -9.44 8.76
C LEU A 69 -9.64 -10.49 8.40
N SER A 70 -9.26 -11.76 8.36
CA SER A 70 -10.15 -12.91 8.12
C SER A 70 -10.86 -13.32 9.42
N PRO A 71 -12.04 -13.98 9.36
CA PRO A 71 -12.59 -14.71 10.50
C PRO A 71 -11.73 -15.92 10.90
N ASP A 72 -10.90 -16.46 10.00
CA ASP A 72 -9.98 -17.54 10.31
C ASP A 72 -8.68 -17.01 10.95
N ILE A 73 -8.26 -17.66 12.04
CA ILE A 73 -7.07 -17.27 12.79
C ILE A 73 -5.77 -17.57 12.05
N ASN A 74 -5.68 -18.69 11.34
CA ASN A 74 -4.46 -19.11 10.65
C ASN A 74 -4.21 -18.17 9.47
N GLU A 75 -5.26 -17.84 8.72
CA GLU A 75 -5.23 -16.82 7.69
C GLU A 75 -4.85 -15.46 8.25
N SER A 76 -5.47 -15.04 9.35
CA SER A 76 -5.20 -13.75 9.97
C SER A 76 -3.76 -13.63 10.47
N LEU A 77 -3.26 -14.64 11.18
CA LEU A 77 -1.87 -14.74 11.63
C LEU A 77 -0.91 -14.78 10.44
N ARG A 78 -1.23 -15.54 9.39
CA ARG A 78 -0.43 -15.58 8.16
C ARG A 78 -0.39 -14.21 7.49
N MET A 79 -1.52 -13.53 7.34
CA MET A 79 -1.60 -12.18 6.75
C MET A 79 -0.76 -11.18 7.54
N ALA A 80 -0.93 -11.13 8.88
CA ALA A 80 -0.22 -10.18 9.73
C ALA A 80 1.28 -10.49 9.82
N SER A 81 1.67 -11.74 10.07
CA SER A 81 3.08 -12.17 10.14
C SER A 81 3.80 -11.95 8.81
N THR A 82 3.12 -12.20 7.69
CA THR A 82 3.69 -11.92 6.37
C THR A 82 3.81 -10.41 6.16
N MET A 83 2.80 -9.60 6.51
CA MET A 83 2.82 -8.13 6.38
C MET A 83 3.97 -7.48 7.16
N PHE A 84 4.23 -7.95 8.38
CA PHE A 84 5.19 -7.35 9.31
C PHE A 84 6.40 -8.25 9.58
N TYR A 85 6.73 -9.13 8.64
CA TYR A 85 7.81 -10.11 8.81
C TYR A 85 9.14 -9.46 9.19
N TYR A 86 9.48 -8.35 8.53
CA TYR A 86 10.71 -7.59 8.79
C TYR A 86 10.54 -6.41 9.77
N SER A 87 9.35 -6.23 10.34
CA SER A 87 9.13 -5.23 11.38
C SER A 87 9.89 -5.63 12.65
N LYS A 88 10.38 -4.63 13.39
CA LYS A 88 10.96 -4.83 14.73
C LYS A 88 9.89 -5.10 15.80
N ARG A 89 8.60 -4.94 15.48
CA ARG A 89 7.48 -5.06 16.41
C ARG A 89 6.99 -6.50 16.51
N CYS A 90 6.67 -6.92 17.74
CA CYS A 90 5.97 -8.17 17.97
C CYS A 90 4.52 -8.13 17.45
N ILE A 91 3.95 -9.31 17.25
CA ILE A 91 2.50 -9.50 17.08
C ILE A 91 1.99 -10.25 18.31
N ILE A 92 0.94 -9.75 18.96
CA ILE A 92 0.30 -10.41 20.09
C ILE A 92 -1.21 -10.51 19.89
N LEU A 93 -1.79 -11.60 20.40
CA LEU A 93 -3.23 -11.82 20.41
C LEU A 93 -3.82 -11.23 21.69
N VAL A 94 -4.92 -10.48 21.58
CA VAL A 94 -5.55 -9.80 22.73
C VAL A 94 -7.07 -9.75 22.56
N ASP A 95 -7.79 -9.84 23.68
CA ASP A 95 -9.23 -9.57 23.71
C ASP A 95 -9.53 -8.11 23.38
N TYR A 96 -10.70 -7.88 22.80
CA TYR A 96 -11.18 -6.51 22.56
C TYR A 96 -11.45 -5.81 23.90
N ASN A 97 -10.86 -4.63 24.07
CA ASN A 97 -11.09 -3.78 25.24
C ASN A 97 -11.76 -2.47 24.81
N GLU A 98 -13.06 -2.36 25.05
CA GLU A 98 -13.86 -1.20 24.64
C GLU A 98 -13.27 0.12 25.16
N LYS A 99 -12.87 0.20 26.43
CA LYS A 99 -12.32 1.44 27.02
C LYS A 99 -11.03 1.92 26.36
N ARG A 100 -10.22 1.01 25.81
CA ARG A 100 -8.90 1.33 25.23
C ARG A 100 -8.86 1.29 23.70
N MET A 101 -9.82 0.59 23.08
CA MET A 101 -9.88 0.33 21.64
C MET A 101 -11.14 0.93 20.99
N GLN A 102 -11.80 1.88 21.64
CA GLN A 102 -12.85 2.69 21.01
C GLN A 102 -12.19 3.87 20.27
N SER A 103 -12.59 4.11 19.02
CA SER A 103 -12.16 5.31 18.31
C SER A 103 -12.92 6.51 18.86
N ASN A 104 -12.20 7.49 19.38
CA ASN A 104 -12.75 8.77 19.82
C ASN A 104 -12.76 9.82 18.69
N GLY A 105 -12.47 9.41 17.45
CA GLY A 105 -12.32 10.34 16.32
C GLY A 105 -11.06 11.20 16.38
N ASP A 106 -10.08 10.85 17.23
CA ASP A 106 -8.79 11.55 17.31
C ASP A 106 -7.91 11.31 16.08
N ASP A 107 -8.21 10.30 15.27
CA ASP A 107 -7.57 9.99 14.00
C ASP A 107 -8.39 10.46 12.79
N LEU A 108 -9.47 11.22 13.01
CA LEU A 108 -10.27 11.84 11.97
C LEU A 108 -9.57 13.09 11.41
N ILE A 109 -9.36 13.12 10.10
CA ILE A 109 -8.74 14.24 9.42
C ILE A 109 -9.74 15.39 9.36
N PHE A 110 -9.40 16.52 9.98
CA PHE A 110 -10.26 17.70 10.05
C PHE A 110 -9.93 18.76 9.00
N PHE A 111 -9.04 18.51 8.04
CA PHE A 111 -8.61 19.52 7.07
C PHE A 111 -8.13 18.92 5.73
N GLY A 112 -7.94 19.79 4.74
CA GLY A 112 -7.32 19.42 3.46
C GLY A 112 -8.12 18.43 2.62
N LYS A 113 -7.41 17.78 1.68
CA LYS A 113 -7.98 16.88 0.65
C LYS A 113 -8.82 15.73 1.23
N TYR A 114 -8.43 15.20 2.38
CA TYR A 114 -9.04 14.01 2.99
C TYR A 114 -9.85 14.34 4.24
N ARG A 115 -10.40 15.55 4.35
CA ARG A 115 -11.25 15.93 5.47
C ARG A 115 -12.44 14.97 5.60
N GLY A 116 -12.68 14.46 6.81
CA GLY A 116 -13.74 13.50 7.11
C GLY A 116 -13.30 12.03 7.00
N HIS A 117 -12.08 11.76 6.55
CA HIS A 117 -11.51 10.41 6.52
C HIS A 117 -10.64 10.12 7.74
N PHE A 118 -10.54 8.85 8.11
CA PHE A 118 -9.64 8.41 9.16
C PHE A 118 -8.22 8.19 8.62
N LEU A 119 -7.20 8.39 9.47
CA LEU A 119 -5.80 8.19 9.10
C LEU A 119 -5.50 6.76 8.61
N HIS A 120 -6.18 5.74 9.16
CA HIS A 120 -6.01 4.35 8.72
C HIS A 120 -6.53 4.09 7.28
N GLU A 121 -7.51 4.87 6.81
CA GLU A 121 -7.99 4.81 5.43
C GLU A 121 -6.94 5.40 4.49
N ILE A 122 -6.39 6.55 4.88
CA ILE A 122 -5.39 7.27 4.09
C ILE A 122 -4.07 6.52 4.04
N LEU A 123 -3.72 5.73 5.06
CA LEU A 123 -2.57 4.82 5.04
C LEU A 123 -2.57 3.90 3.80
N LYS A 124 -3.74 3.47 3.33
CA LYS A 124 -3.90 2.59 2.16
C LYS A 124 -3.93 3.36 0.83
N ILE A 125 -4.51 4.56 0.84
CA ILE A 125 -4.77 5.35 -0.36
C ILE A 125 -3.56 6.24 -0.73
N ASP A 126 -3.05 7.00 0.24
CA ASP A 126 -2.05 8.05 0.02
C ASP A 126 -1.11 8.19 1.24
N PRO A 127 -0.13 7.28 1.40
CA PRO A 127 0.82 7.34 2.51
C PRO A 127 1.74 8.57 2.46
N ALA A 128 1.87 9.24 1.31
CA ALA A 128 2.65 10.46 1.19
C ALA A 128 1.96 11.62 1.92
N TYR A 129 0.64 11.73 1.80
CA TYR A 129 -0.14 12.68 2.60
C TYR A 129 0.03 12.44 4.10
N LEU A 130 -0.01 11.18 4.52
CA LEU A 130 0.18 10.81 5.93
C LEU A 130 1.58 11.19 6.44
N SER A 131 2.61 11.02 5.61
CA SER A 131 3.98 11.46 5.89
C SER A 131 4.08 12.99 6.01
N TRP A 132 3.35 13.74 5.18
CA TRP A 132 3.26 15.20 5.29
C TRP A 132 2.59 15.61 6.61
N VAL A 133 1.51 14.94 7.02
CA VAL A 133 0.85 15.22 8.31
C VAL A 133 1.79 14.92 9.47
N ALA A 134 2.54 13.82 9.42
CA ALA A 134 3.43 13.41 10.49
C ALA A 134 4.63 14.37 10.75
N TYR A 135 5.10 15.09 9.72
CA TYR A 135 6.36 15.85 9.80
C TYR A 135 6.32 17.30 9.30
N LYS A 136 5.33 17.68 8.49
CA LYS A 136 5.22 19.02 7.90
C LYS A 136 4.02 19.81 8.41
N PHE A 137 2.99 19.14 8.91
CA PHE A 137 1.85 19.82 9.53
C PHE A 137 2.29 20.46 10.85
N ILE A 138 2.02 21.76 11.00
CA ILE A 138 2.37 22.52 12.20
C ILE A 138 1.12 22.59 13.09
N PRO A 139 1.08 21.86 14.21
CA PRO A 139 -0.05 21.90 15.12
C PRO A 139 -0.07 23.25 15.87
N LYS A 140 -1.28 23.78 16.09
CA LYS A 140 -1.49 25.04 16.82
C LYS A 140 -2.12 24.86 18.20
N ILE A 141 -2.69 23.68 18.46
CA ILE A 141 -3.49 23.36 19.66
C ILE A 141 -3.08 21.96 20.13
N PRO A 142 -3.09 21.64 21.44
CA PRO A 142 -2.69 20.31 21.96
C PRO A 142 -3.42 19.13 21.31
N LYS A 143 -4.70 19.30 20.93
CA LYS A 143 -5.45 18.27 20.18
C LYS A 143 -4.81 17.95 18.84
N GLN A 144 -4.27 18.95 18.15
CA GLN A 144 -3.59 18.79 16.87
C GLN A 144 -2.20 18.16 17.03
N GLU A 145 -1.47 18.48 18.12
CA GLU A 145 -0.20 17.81 18.44
C GLU A 145 -0.41 16.31 18.63
N ARG A 146 -1.49 15.93 19.33
CA ARG A 146 -1.86 14.53 19.49
C ARG A 146 -2.22 13.87 18.14
N PHE A 147 -2.96 14.56 17.28
CA PHE A 147 -3.24 14.08 15.93
C PHE A 147 -1.95 13.84 15.12
N VAL A 148 -0.94 14.71 15.23
CA VAL A 148 0.38 14.51 14.61
C VAL A 148 1.09 13.28 15.16
N LYS A 149 1.07 13.07 16.49
CA LYS A 149 1.64 11.85 17.13
C LYS A 149 0.96 10.57 16.63
N ILE A 150 -0.36 10.60 16.42
CA ILE A 150 -1.12 9.49 15.84
C ILE A 150 -0.72 9.28 14.36
N ALA A 151 -0.58 10.36 13.58
CA ALA A 151 -0.10 10.29 12.21
C ALA A 151 1.32 9.71 12.12
N GLN A 152 2.22 10.05 13.06
CA GLN A 152 3.56 9.45 13.15
C GLN A 152 3.49 7.94 13.44
N ALA A 153 2.56 7.51 14.31
CA ALA A 153 2.33 6.09 14.55
C ALA A 153 1.87 5.38 13.27
N TYR A 154 0.91 5.93 12.52
CA TYR A 154 0.52 5.35 11.23
C TYR A 154 1.63 5.40 10.17
N HIS A 155 2.45 6.46 10.16
CA HIS A 155 3.60 6.55 9.26
C HIS A 155 4.60 5.44 9.54
N SER A 156 4.82 5.11 10.82
CA SER A 156 5.69 4.00 11.19
C SER A 156 5.16 2.64 10.74
N ILE A 157 3.84 2.46 10.59
CA ILE A 157 3.25 1.25 9.97
C ILE A 157 3.58 1.22 8.48
N HIS A 158 3.45 2.37 7.80
CA HIS A 158 3.84 2.48 6.40
C HIS A 158 5.29 2.04 6.19
N LEU A 159 6.21 2.53 7.02
CA LEU A 159 7.63 2.15 6.98
C LEU A 159 7.82 0.64 7.15
N ASP A 160 7.15 0.00 8.10
CA ASP A 160 7.24 -1.46 8.29
C ASP A 160 6.78 -2.23 7.05
N ILE A 161 5.68 -1.80 6.43
CA ILE A 161 5.19 -2.39 5.17
C ILE A 161 6.21 -2.14 4.03
N MET A 162 6.86 -0.97 4.01
CA MET A 162 7.86 -0.65 2.98
C MET A 162 9.15 -1.46 3.15
N ILE A 163 9.60 -1.73 4.38
CA ILE A 163 10.77 -2.58 4.64
C ILE A 163 10.56 -3.98 4.07
N ARG A 164 9.35 -4.53 4.22
CA ARG A 164 9.01 -5.80 3.57
C ARG A 164 9.13 -5.68 2.06
N LYS A 165 8.51 -4.66 1.46
CA LYS A 165 8.56 -4.48 -0.01
C LYS A 165 9.99 -4.31 -0.54
N SER A 166 10.91 -3.74 0.24
CA SER A 166 12.31 -3.58 -0.17
C SER A 166 13.14 -4.85 0.02
N ARG A 167 12.80 -5.70 0.98
CA ARG A 167 13.53 -6.95 1.30
C ARG A 167 12.98 -8.20 0.62
N GLU A 168 11.71 -8.20 0.23
CA GLU A 168 11.17 -9.24 -0.65
C GLU A 168 12.05 -9.30 -1.90
N LYS A 169 12.75 -10.43 -2.07
CA LYS A 169 13.67 -10.67 -3.19
C LYS A 169 12.93 -10.39 -4.51
N ARG A 170 13.10 -9.19 -5.02
CA ARG A 170 12.78 -8.86 -6.41
C ARG A 170 14.04 -9.13 -7.21
N SER A 171 13.88 -9.74 -8.39
CA SER A 171 15.00 -9.93 -9.31
C SER A 171 15.74 -8.60 -9.43
N SER A 172 17.07 -8.61 -9.33
CA SER A 172 17.89 -7.40 -9.37
C SER A 172 17.75 -6.74 -10.75
N SER A 173 16.73 -5.89 -10.91
CA SER A 173 16.53 -5.18 -12.17
C SER A 173 17.62 -4.15 -12.36
N ARG A 174 18.08 -4.00 -13.60
CA ARG A 174 18.99 -2.94 -14.04
C ARG A 174 18.22 -1.90 -14.84
N TYR A 175 18.79 -0.71 -14.98
CA TYR A 175 18.26 0.28 -15.90
C TYR A 175 18.55 -0.17 -17.33
N LEU A 176 17.54 -0.11 -18.20
CA LEU A 176 17.64 -0.50 -19.61
C LEU A 176 18.46 0.45 -20.51
N GLY A 177 18.89 1.60 -19.97
CA GLY A 177 19.65 2.62 -20.69
C GLY A 177 19.88 3.85 -19.82
N GLU A 178 20.62 4.81 -20.37
CA GLU A 178 20.96 6.10 -19.76
C GLU A 178 19.88 7.16 -19.98
N LEU A 179 19.87 8.20 -19.14
CA LEU A 179 18.87 9.26 -19.25
C LEU A 179 19.02 10.00 -20.59
N GLY A 180 17.94 10.05 -21.38
CA GLY A 180 17.93 10.66 -22.71
C GLY A 180 18.30 9.71 -23.86
N GLU A 181 18.80 8.50 -23.56
CA GLU A 181 19.14 7.50 -24.56
C GLU A 181 17.91 7.07 -25.36
N LYS A 182 18.09 6.85 -26.67
CA LYS A 182 17.07 6.28 -27.54
C LYS A 182 17.29 4.78 -27.64
N LEU A 183 16.40 4.01 -27.05
CA LEU A 183 16.36 2.56 -27.17
C LEU A 183 15.55 2.17 -28.40
N THR A 184 15.96 1.09 -29.06
CA THR A 184 15.33 0.55 -30.27
C THR A 184 15.04 -0.94 -30.10
N ASP A 185 14.06 -1.44 -30.84
CA ASP A 185 13.70 -2.87 -30.93
C ASP A 185 13.53 -3.59 -29.59
N LEU A 186 12.73 -3.00 -28.69
CA LEU A 186 12.44 -3.58 -27.39
C LEU A 186 11.26 -4.54 -27.46
N LYS A 187 11.41 -5.71 -26.86
CA LYS A 187 10.33 -6.67 -26.59
C LYS A 187 10.01 -6.68 -25.10
N LEU A 188 8.82 -6.19 -24.74
CA LEU A 188 8.44 -5.94 -23.36
C LEU A 188 7.13 -6.65 -23.01
N LYS A 189 7.10 -7.40 -21.91
CA LYS A 189 5.90 -8.10 -21.42
C LYS A 189 5.18 -7.29 -20.35
N VAL A 190 3.87 -7.14 -20.44
CA VAL A 190 3.03 -6.44 -19.46
C VAL A 190 2.91 -7.26 -18.18
N THR A 191 3.32 -6.67 -17.06
CA THR A 191 3.22 -7.28 -15.72
C THR A 191 2.25 -6.56 -14.80
N ARG A 192 1.91 -5.29 -15.11
CA ARG A 192 0.87 -4.55 -14.39
C ARG A 192 0.27 -3.45 -15.27
N VAL A 193 -1.04 -3.29 -15.19
CA VAL A 193 -1.78 -2.20 -15.82
C VAL A 193 -2.50 -1.40 -14.74
N ARG A 194 -2.44 -0.07 -14.84
CA ARG A 194 -3.20 0.86 -13.99
C ARG A 194 -3.86 1.91 -14.86
N LEU A 195 -5.12 2.21 -14.58
CA LEU A 195 -5.86 3.29 -15.21
C LEU A 195 -5.79 4.51 -14.31
N GLU A 196 -5.48 5.66 -14.89
CA GLU A 196 -5.44 6.95 -14.21
C GLU A 196 -6.15 7.97 -15.10
N ASP A 197 -7.00 8.82 -14.52
CA ASP A 197 -7.54 9.96 -15.24
C ASP A 197 -6.44 11.00 -15.49
N ASP A 198 -6.45 11.60 -16.68
CA ASP A 198 -5.62 12.76 -16.99
C ASP A 198 -6.32 14.03 -16.49
N PRO A 199 -5.83 14.65 -15.40
CA PRO A 199 -6.50 15.81 -14.81
C PRO A 199 -6.44 17.05 -15.70
N TYR A 200 -5.53 17.09 -16.69
CA TYR A 200 -5.35 18.26 -17.56
C TYR A 200 -6.21 18.21 -18.83
N LYS A 201 -6.71 17.02 -19.20
CA LYS A 201 -7.61 16.84 -20.35
C LYS A 201 -9.05 16.55 -19.96
N THR A 202 -9.25 15.94 -18.79
CA THR A 202 -10.60 15.63 -18.28
C THR A 202 -11.39 16.92 -18.10
N ARG A 203 -12.57 16.97 -18.70
CA ARG A 203 -13.41 18.18 -18.76
C ARG A 203 -14.88 17.81 -18.72
N VAL A 204 -15.72 18.80 -18.41
CA VAL A 204 -17.17 18.67 -18.57
C VAL A 204 -17.55 19.38 -19.86
N ASN A 205 -18.16 18.65 -20.79
CA ASN A 205 -18.68 19.21 -22.03
C ASN A 205 -20.21 19.32 -21.91
N GLY A 206 -20.72 20.53 -21.68
CA GLY A 206 -22.12 20.75 -21.33
C GLY A 206 -22.47 20.12 -19.98
N THR A 207 -23.31 19.09 -19.99
CA THR A 207 -23.67 18.28 -18.81
C THR A 207 -22.95 16.93 -18.75
N THR A 208 -22.21 16.57 -19.80
CA THR A 208 -21.55 15.26 -19.90
C THR A 208 -20.08 15.34 -19.46
N PRO A 209 -19.67 14.58 -18.44
CA PRO A 209 -18.26 14.49 -18.08
C PRO A 209 -17.50 13.68 -19.14
N GLN A 210 -16.33 14.16 -19.51
CA GLN A 210 -15.42 13.53 -20.46
C GLN A 210 -14.09 13.26 -19.77
N PHE A 211 -13.84 12.00 -19.42
CA PHE A 211 -12.62 11.53 -18.78
C PHE A 211 -11.63 11.02 -19.83
N PHE A 212 -10.46 11.65 -19.91
CA PHE A 212 -9.37 11.11 -20.71
C PHE A 212 -8.52 10.23 -19.80
N VAL A 213 -8.42 8.94 -20.11
CA VAL A 213 -7.78 7.95 -19.23
C VAL A 213 -6.45 7.55 -19.83
N LYS A 214 -5.38 7.54 -19.02
CA LYS A 214 -4.07 7.01 -19.43
C LYS A 214 -3.87 5.63 -18.82
N GLN A 215 -3.33 4.71 -19.63
CA GLN A 215 -2.89 3.40 -19.18
C GLN A 215 -1.43 3.49 -18.74
N VAL A 216 -1.17 3.31 -17.45
CA VAL A 216 0.18 3.26 -16.88
C VAL A 216 0.61 1.80 -16.82
N LEU A 217 1.51 1.42 -17.73
CA LEU A 217 2.00 0.06 -17.88
C LEU A 217 3.29 -0.12 -17.08
N THR A 218 3.37 -1.24 -16.35
CA THR A 218 4.64 -1.80 -15.86
C THR A 218 4.96 -3.03 -16.69
N LEU A 219 6.17 -3.06 -17.22
CA LEU A 219 6.62 -4.00 -18.22
C LEU A 219 7.95 -4.64 -17.78
N THR A 220 8.23 -5.83 -18.28
CA THR A 220 9.51 -6.52 -18.08
C THR A 220 10.13 -6.91 -19.42
N ASP A 221 11.43 -6.72 -19.57
CA ASP A 221 12.18 -7.32 -20.68
C ASP A 221 12.48 -8.82 -20.42
N ALA A 222 13.13 -9.48 -21.37
CA ALA A 222 13.55 -10.88 -21.23
C ALA A 222 14.56 -11.12 -20.08
N SER A 223 15.27 -10.07 -19.65
CA SER A 223 16.23 -10.12 -18.55
C SER A 223 15.61 -9.80 -17.19
N GLY A 224 14.31 -9.53 -17.12
CA GLY A 224 13.60 -9.14 -15.89
C GLY A 224 13.78 -7.67 -15.47
N ASN A 225 14.35 -6.82 -16.33
CA ASN A 225 14.45 -5.38 -16.08
C ASN A 225 13.07 -4.72 -16.17
N LEU A 226 12.80 -3.79 -15.26
CA LEU A 226 11.49 -3.18 -15.13
C LEU A 226 11.41 -1.87 -15.92
N VAL A 227 10.36 -1.76 -16.72
CA VAL A 227 10.07 -0.59 -17.55
C VAL A 227 8.71 -0.04 -17.20
N THR A 228 8.58 1.28 -17.20
CA THR A 228 7.28 1.94 -17.14
C THR A 228 7.05 2.83 -18.35
N MET A 229 5.82 2.82 -18.87
CA MET A 229 5.39 3.77 -19.89
C MET A 229 3.92 4.12 -19.66
N SER A 230 3.48 5.24 -20.24
CA SER A 230 2.10 5.70 -20.13
C SER A 230 1.54 5.88 -21.53
N ILE A 231 0.38 5.31 -21.79
CA ILE A 231 -0.34 5.40 -23.07
C ILE A 231 -1.60 6.23 -22.81
N PRO A 232 -1.63 7.52 -23.20
CA PRO A 232 -2.82 8.33 -23.04
C PRO A 232 -3.89 7.89 -24.06
N SER A 233 -5.16 7.83 -23.63
CA SER A 233 -6.26 7.64 -24.56
C SER A 233 -6.37 8.84 -25.50
N LYS A 234 -6.78 8.56 -26.75
CA LYS A 234 -7.17 9.59 -27.71
C LYS A 234 -8.63 9.97 -27.53
N ASN A 235 -9.45 9.03 -27.09
CA ASN A 235 -10.88 9.20 -26.92
C ASN A 235 -11.26 9.35 -25.44
N PRO A 236 -12.27 10.18 -25.14
CA PRO A 236 -12.81 10.30 -23.79
C PRO A 236 -13.72 9.12 -23.43
N SER A 237 -13.88 8.91 -22.13
CA SER A 237 -14.86 8.02 -21.51
C SER A 237 -15.87 8.83 -20.70
N ALA A 238 -17.09 8.31 -20.54
CA ALA A 238 -18.11 8.91 -19.69
C ALA A 238 -17.89 8.62 -18.19
N VAL A 239 -17.04 7.64 -17.86
CA VAL A 239 -16.80 7.17 -16.49
C VAL A 239 -15.33 7.31 -16.15
N SER A 240 -15.06 7.87 -14.96
CA SER A 240 -13.71 7.98 -14.38
C SER A 240 -13.02 6.62 -14.32
N CYS A 241 -11.72 6.61 -14.56
CA CYS A 241 -10.87 5.42 -14.55
C CYS A 241 -11.34 4.28 -15.47
N THR A 242 -12.11 4.57 -16.52
CA THR A 242 -12.64 3.58 -17.47
C THR A 242 -12.18 3.94 -18.88
N LEU A 243 -11.58 2.98 -19.60
CA LEU A 243 -11.18 3.19 -21.00
C LEU A 243 -12.40 3.25 -21.92
N SER A 244 -12.30 4.06 -22.98
CA SER A 244 -13.27 4.02 -24.07
C SER A 244 -13.15 2.68 -24.80
N GLY A 245 -14.27 2.09 -25.24
CA GLY A 245 -14.29 0.82 -25.96
C GLY A 245 -13.59 0.84 -27.33
N ILE A 246 -13.16 2.02 -27.80
CA ILE A 246 -12.40 2.21 -29.04
C ILE A 246 -10.89 2.09 -28.78
N GLU A 247 -10.44 2.27 -27.54
CA GLU A 247 -9.04 2.19 -27.17
C GLU A 247 -8.62 0.73 -26.95
N HIS A 248 -7.39 0.39 -27.32
CA HIS A 248 -6.85 -0.93 -27.02
C HIS A 248 -6.60 -1.07 -25.51
N GLU A 249 -7.27 -2.03 -24.87
CA GLU A 249 -7.08 -2.34 -23.45
C GLU A 249 -5.92 -3.34 -23.29
N TYR A 250 -4.80 -2.87 -22.72
CA TYR A 250 -3.68 -3.76 -22.43
C TYR A 250 -3.99 -4.64 -21.22
N ARG A 251 -3.59 -5.91 -21.30
CA ARG A 251 -3.82 -6.94 -20.29
C ARG A 251 -2.51 -7.51 -19.75
N LEU A 252 -2.62 -8.16 -18.61
CA LEU A 252 -1.49 -8.86 -17.99
C LEU A 252 -1.02 -9.99 -18.91
N GLY A 253 0.27 -9.99 -19.24
CA GLY A 253 0.87 -11.00 -20.09
C GLY A 253 1.10 -10.56 -21.54
N ASP A 254 0.48 -9.47 -21.99
CA ASP A 254 0.63 -8.96 -23.36
C ASP A 254 2.09 -8.63 -23.68
N ILE A 255 2.47 -8.89 -24.94
CA ILE A 255 3.81 -8.58 -25.43
C ILE A 255 3.71 -7.34 -26.31
N ILE A 256 4.46 -6.31 -25.93
CA ILE A 256 4.55 -5.04 -26.63
C ILE A 256 5.89 -4.98 -27.35
N TYR A 257 5.84 -4.79 -28.66
CA TYR A 257 7.01 -4.54 -29.48
C TYR A 257 7.18 -3.03 -29.68
N VAL A 258 8.29 -2.48 -29.20
CA VAL A 258 8.61 -1.06 -29.30
C VAL A 258 9.73 -0.88 -30.31
N ALA A 259 9.42 -0.26 -31.45
CA ALA A 259 10.41 0.07 -32.47
C ALA A 259 11.44 1.09 -31.95
N SER A 260 10.98 2.10 -31.22
CA SER A 260 11.88 3.02 -30.52
C SER A 260 11.23 3.72 -29.35
N ALA A 261 12.00 4.05 -28.31
CA ALA A 261 11.56 4.90 -27.22
C ALA A 261 12.74 5.66 -26.60
N LYS A 262 12.45 6.80 -25.96
CA LYS A 262 13.46 7.57 -25.23
C LYS A 262 13.39 7.27 -23.74
N VAL A 263 14.54 7.11 -23.09
CA VAL A 263 14.62 7.01 -21.64
C VAL A 263 14.37 8.38 -21.03
N SER A 264 13.20 8.55 -20.43
CA SER A 264 12.78 9.81 -19.81
C SER A 264 13.22 9.95 -18.36
N ARG A 265 13.28 8.84 -17.62
CA ARG A 265 13.61 8.83 -16.19
C ARG A 265 14.16 7.48 -15.77
N ARG A 266 15.10 7.51 -14.83
CA ARG A 266 15.53 6.36 -14.03
C ARG A 266 15.12 6.60 -12.59
N TYR A 267 14.50 5.61 -11.96
CA TYR A 267 14.17 5.70 -10.56
C TYR A 267 14.19 4.33 -9.91
N GLU A 268 14.50 4.31 -8.63
CA GLU A 268 14.40 3.12 -7.81
C GLU A 268 13.11 3.17 -7.01
N SER A 269 12.39 2.05 -6.96
CA SER A 269 11.21 1.90 -6.13
C SER A 269 11.23 0.52 -5.49
N TYR A 270 11.28 0.50 -4.16
CA TYR A 270 11.31 -0.73 -3.36
C TYR A 270 12.48 -1.67 -3.72
N GLY A 271 13.69 -1.13 -3.87
CA GLY A 271 14.89 -1.92 -4.21
C GLY A 271 14.97 -2.36 -5.67
N SER A 272 13.95 -2.07 -6.49
CA SER A 272 13.97 -2.37 -7.92
C SER A 272 14.18 -1.11 -8.75
N LYS A 273 15.07 -1.21 -9.73
CA LYS A 273 15.37 -0.14 -10.69
C LYS A 273 14.35 -0.17 -11.82
N TYR A 274 13.73 0.97 -12.09
CA TYR A 274 12.76 1.16 -13.17
C TYR A 274 13.29 2.18 -14.18
N THR A 275 13.12 1.86 -15.46
CA THR A 275 13.36 2.78 -16.57
C THR A 275 12.02 3.27 -17.13
N ARG A 276 11.78 4.58 -17.09
CA ARG A 276 10.58 5.17 -17.69
C ARG A 276 10.82 5.55 -19.14
N LEU A 277 10.01 5.02 -20.04
CA LEU A 277 10.06 5.33 -21.47
C LEU A 277 9.05 6.43 -21.84
N SER A 278 9.46 7.33 -22.73
CA SER A 278 8.63 8.33 -23.38
C SER A 278 8.86 8.34 -24.89
N HIS A 279 8.02 9.06 -25.64
CA HIS A 279 8.05 9.09 -27.11
C HIS A 279 8.11 7.68 -27.74
N VAL A 280 7.29 6.77 -27.19
CA VAL A 280 7.24 5.37 -27.58
C VAL A 280 6.64 5.25 -28.98
N LYS A 281 7.35 4.60 -29.88
CA LYS A 281 6.87 4.17 -31.19
C LYS A 281 6.71 2.65 -31.16
N PHE A 282 5.48 2.19 -31.33
CA PHE A 282 5.17 0.77 -31.43
C PHE A 282 5.65 0.21 -32.78
N ALA A 283 6.09 -1.04 -32.78
CA ALA A 283 6.32 -1.77 -34.01
C ALA A 283 4.99 -2.16 -34.66
N SER A 284 4.98 -2.32 -35.98
CA SER A 284 3.79 -2.64 -36.80
C SER A 284 3.11 -3.96 -36.43
N LEU A 285 3.75 -4.79 -35.60
CA LEU A 285 3.28 -6.10 -35.12
C LEU A 285 2.30 -6.01 -33.94
N ASN A 286 2.01 -4.81 -33.41
CA ASN A 286 1.10 -4.63 -32.26
C ASN A 286 -0.36 -4.38 -32.69
N VAL A 287 -0.77 -4.82 -33.89
CA VAL A 287 -2.16 -4.75 -34.39
C VAL A 287 -2.85 -6.08 -34.16
#